data_AF-A0A7X6ZG90-F1
#
_entry.id   AF-A0A7X6ZG90-F1
#
_cell.length_a   1.000
_cell.length_b   1.000
_cell.length_c   1.000
_cell.angle_alpha   90.00
_cell.angle_beta   90.00
_cell.angle_gamma   90.00
#
_symmetry.space_group_name_H-M   'P 1'
#
loop_
_entity.id
_entity.type
_entity.pdbx_description
1 polymer ?
#
loop_
_entity_poly.entity_id
_entity_poly.type
_entity_poly.pdbx_seq_one_letter_code
_entity_poly.pdbx_strand_id
1 'polypeptide(L)' 'MTIRIGTFEMPKRLVKEEISPTHARYIAEPLEFGYARTIGNSLRRVLLSSLEGAAISSVRITGEHNEFCPIPGVLEDVTD' A
#
# COMPACT_ATOMS: atom_id res chain seq x y z
N MET A 1 -10.07 30.04 -33.03
CA MET A 1 -8.70 29.48 -32.90
C MET A 1 -8.86 27.99 -32.63
N THR A 2 -8.54 27.14 -33.60
CA THR A 2 -8.71 25.68 -33.46
C THR A 2 -7.45 25.12 -32.84
N ILE A 3 -7.53 24.70 -31.57
CA ILE A 3 -6.41 24.03 -30.89
C ILE A 3 -6.32 22.62 -31.47
N ARG A 4 -5.23 22.33 -32.18
CA ARG A 4 -4.88 20.94 -32.54
C ARG A 4 -4.28 20.29 -31.30
N ILE A 5 -5.05 19.42 -30.65
CA ILE A 5 -4.55 18.61 -29.55
C ILE A 5 -3.59 17.58 -30.16
N GLY A 6 -2.33 17.59 -29.71
CA GLY A 6 -1.33 16.61 -30.12
C GLY A 6 -1.64 15.21 -29.59
N THR A 7 -0.89 14.20 -30.05
CA THR A 7 -1.02 12.83 -29.54
C THR A 7 -0.52 12.76 -28.10
N PHE A 8 -1.31 12.15 -27.22
CA PHE A 8 -0.96 11.97 -25.81
C PHE A 8 0.30 11.10 -25.64
N GLU A 9 1.35 11.62 -25.00
CA GLU A 9 2.56 10.84 -24.71
C GLU A 9 2.34 9.89 -23.51
N MET A 10 2.21 8.60 -23.81
CA MET A 10 2.22 7.53 -22.81
C MET A 10 3.64 7.28 -22.28
N PRO A 11 3.81 6.94 -20.99
CA PRO A 11 5.12 6.59 -20.44
C PRO A 11 5.66 5.33 -21.10
N LYS A 12 6.88 5.43 -21.64
CA LYS A 12 7.54 4.36 -22.40
C LYS A 12 8.50 3.54 -21.53
N ARG A 13 8.88 4.07 -20.37
CA ARG A 13 9.84 3.45 -19.45
C ARG A 13 9.29 3.44 -18.02
N LEU A 14 9.45 2.29 -17.36
CA LEU A 14 9.24 2.11 -15.93
C LEU A 14 10.48 1.41 -15.35
N VAL A 15 11.16 2.06 -14.42
CA VAL A 15 12.31 1.52 -13.70
C VAL A 15 11.90 1.23 -12.26
N LYS A 16 12.24 0.04 -11.76
CA LYS A 16 12.09 -0.36 -10.35
C LYS A 16 13.46 -0.34 -9.68
N GLU A 17 13.56 0.36 -8.57
CA GLU A 17 14.71 0.35 -7.67
C GLU A 17 14.27 -0.27 -6.34
N GLU A 18 14.90 -1.38 -5.96
CA GLU A 18 14.62 -2.06 -4.69
C GLU A 18 15.63 -1.58 -3.65
N ILE A 19 15.14 -0.93 -2.59
CA ILE A 19 15.97 -0.28 -1.57
C ILE A 19 16.07 -1.19 -0.34
N SER A 20 14.95 -1.82 0.03
CA SER A 20 14.88 -2.82 1.10
C SER A 20 13.75 -3.82 0.81
N PRO A 21 13.63 -4.92 1.58
CA PRO A 21 12.53 -5.88 1.41
C PRO A 21 11.13 -5.26 1.53
N THR A 22 11.00 -4.11 2.18
CA THR A 22 9.73 -3.40 2.41
C THR A 22 9.67 -2.04 1.72
N HIS A 23 10.69 -1.66 0.94
CA HIS A 23 10.76 -0.35 0.29
C HIS A 23 11.30 -0.45 -1.15
N ALA A 24 10.49 0.00 -2.10
CA ALA A 24 10.85 0.09 -3.51
C ALA A 24 10.43 1.45 -4.09
N ARG A 25 11.24 1.96 -5.04
CA ARG A 25 10.98 3.20 -5.78
C ARG A 25 10.73 2.89 -7.25
N TYR A 26 9.66 3.47 -7.80
CA TYR A 26 9.29 3.33 -9.21
C TYR A 26 9.45 4.67 -9.93
N ILE A 27 10.16 4.67 -11.06
CA ILE A 27 10.40 5.86 -11.88
C ILE A 27 9.77 5.62 -13.26
N ALA A 28 8.78 6.43 -13.62
CA ALA A 28 8.05 6.33 -14.88
C ALA A 28 8.22 7.60 -15.72
N GLU A 29 8.63 7.45 -16.99
CA GLU A 29 8.87 8.57 -17.89
C GLU A 29 8.81 8.14 -19.38
N PRO A 30 8.63 9.07 -20.33
CA PRO A 30 8.20 10.46 -20.14
C PRO A 30 6.70 10.54 -19.81
N LEU A 31 6.28 11.61 -19.15
CA LEU A 31 4.86 11.91 -18.92
C LEU A 31 4.57 13.32 -19.41
N GLU A 32 3.37 13.51 -19.95
CA GLU A 32 2.89 14.85 -20.26
C GLU A 32 2.80 15.72 -19.01
N PHE A 33 2.98 17.03 -19.21
CA PHE A 33 2.89 17.99 -18.14
C PHE A 33 1.53 17.89 -17.41
N GLY A 34 1.56 17.82 -16.08
CA GLY A 34 0.38 17.68 -15.24
C GLY A 34 -0.11 16.23 -15.03
N TYR A 35 0.13 15.31 -15.97
CA TYR A 35 -0.34 13.93 -15.86
C TYR A 35 0.38 13.13 -14.78
N ALA A 36 1.64 13.46 -14.49
CA ALA A 36 2.39 12.85 -13.39
C ALA A 36 1.65 12.97 -12.05
N ARG A 37 1.04 14.13 -11.76
CA ARG A 37 0.27 14.34 -10.53
C ARG A 37 -1.04 13.57 -10.54
N THR A 38 -1.73 13.52 -11.68
CA THR A 38 -2.99 12.78 -11.83
C THR A 38 -2.80 11.29 -11.61
N ILE A 39 -1.79 10.70 -12.28
CA ILE A 39 -1.46 9.29 -12.16
C ILE A 39 -0.92 9.00 -10.75
N GLY A 40 0.04 9.79 -10.27
CA GLY A 40 0.66 9.59 -8.97
C GLY A 40 -0.35 9.66 -7.81
N ASN A 41 -1.26 10.63 -7.82
CA ASN A 41 -2.30 10.71 -6.80
C ASN A 41 -3.31 9.56 -6.89
N SER A 42 -3.67 9.15 -8.10
CA SER A 42 -4.57 8.01 -8.31
C SER A 42 -3.94 6.70 -7.81
N LEU A 43 -2.70 6.42 -8.20
CA LEU A 43 -1.95 5.24 -7.75
C LEU A 43 -1.76 5.24 -6.23
N ARG A 44 -1.38 6.38 -5.64
CA ARG A 44 -1.25 6.51 -4.19
C ARG A 44 -2.55 6.13 -3.47
N ARG A 45 -3.70 6.56 -3.98
CA ARG A 45 -5.01 6.22 -3.38
C ARG A 45 -5.27 4.72 -3.45
N VAL A 46 -5.12 4.12 -4.63
CA VAL A 46 -5.36 2.69 -4.84
C VAL A 46 -4.43 1.84 -3.97
N LEU A 47 -3.14 2.18 -3.94
CA LEU A 47 -2.15 1.44 -3.15
C LEU A 47 -2.41 1.53 -1.65
N LEU A 48 -2.99 2.63 -1.15
CA LEU A 48 -3.32 2.79 0.26
C LEU A 48 -4.68 2.19 0.66
N SER A 49 -5.61 2.01 -0.28
CA SER A 49 -6.98 1.61 0.05
C SER A 49 -7.40 0.22 -0.42
N SER A 50 -6.73 -0.31 -1.45
CA SER A 50 -7.29 -1.42 -2.24
C SER A 50 -6.29 -2.54 -2.48
N LEU A 51 -5.16 -2.54 -1.76
CA LEU A 51 -4.27 -3.69 -1.76
C LEU A 51 -4.87 -4.79 -0.89
N GLU A 52 -4.98 -5.97 -1.49
CA GLU A 52 -5.28 -7.19 -0.76
C GLU A 52 -4.10 -7.52 0.17
N GLY A 53 -4.43 -7.89 1.39
CA GLY A 53 -3.46 -8.29 2.40
C GLY A 53 -4.04 -9.37 3.29
N ALA A 54 -3.16 -10.04 4.02
CA ALA A 54 -3.56 -10.96 5.08
C ALA A 54 -3.41 -10.26 6.43
N ALA A 55 -4.41 -10.41 7.28
CA ALA A 55 -4.36 -9.95 8.67
C ALA A 55 -4.96 -11.04 9.57
N ILE A 56 -4.47 -11.11 10.81
CA ILE A 56 -5.05 -11.99 11.84
C ILE A 56 -6.41 -11.41 12.21
N SER A 57 -7.48 -12.17 11.97
CA SER A 57 -8.86 -11.71 12.24
C SER A 57 -9.36 -12.12 13.63
N SER A 58 -8.90 -13.26 14.13
CA SER A 58 -9.31 -13.78 15.43
C SER A 58 -8.32 -14.83 15.93
N VAL A 59 -8.23 -14.93 17.25
CA VAL A 59 -7.47 -15.96 17.96
C VAL A 59 -8.38 -16.55 19.03
N ARG A 60 -8.30 -17.85 19.26
CA ARG A 60 -9.02 -18.55 20.34
C ARG A 60 -8.00 -19.19 21.26
N ILE A 61 -7.98 -18.74 22.50
CA ILE A 61 -7.13 -19.30 23.56
C ILE A 61 -8.01 -20.22 24.42
N THR A 62 -7.53 -21.42 24.71
CA THR A 62 -8.29 -22.39 25.50
C THR A 62 -8.17 -22.06 26.98
N GLY A 63 -9.31 -21.97 27.68
CA GLY A 63 -9.34 -21.70 29.12
C GLY A 63 -9.66 -20.26 29.49
N GLU A 64 -9.52 -19.31 28.56
CA GLU A 64 -9.81 -17.90 28.81
C GLU A 64 -11.09 -17.43 28.12
N HIS A 65 -11.84 -16.58 28.83
CA HIS A 65 -13.17 -16.16 28.40
C HIS A 65 -13.20 -14.74 27.82
N ASN A 66 -12.20 -13.91 28.11
CA ASN A 66 -12.11 -12.55 27.62
C ASN A 66 -10.64 -12.12 27.42
N GLU A 67 -10.47 -10.99 26.75
CA GLU A 67 -9.17 -10.40 26.39
C GLU A 67 -8.42 -9.76 27.56
N PHE A 68 -9.03 -9.68 28.75
CA PHE A 68 -8.44 -9.06 29.94
C PHE A 68 -8.11 -10.09 31.04
N CYS A 69 -8.18 -11.39 30.72
CA CYS A 69 -7.86 -12.43 31.67
C CYS A 69 -6.35 -12.71 31.68
N PRO A 70 -5.73 -12.82 32.87
CA PRO A 70 -4.32 -13.22 32.97
C PRO A 70 -4.17 -14.72 32.68
N ILE A 71 -3.22 -15.08 31.80
CA ILE A 71 -2.94 -16.49 31.49
C ILE A 71 -1.95 -17.05 32.51
N PRO A 72 -2.26 -18.14 33.22
CA PRO A 72 -1.31 -18.77 34.13
C PRO A 72 -0.01 -19.19 33.42
N GLY A 73 1.12 -18.62 33.84
CA GLY A 73 2.44 -18.95 33.30
C GLY A 73 2.91 -18.08 32.12
N VAL A 74 2.13 -17.06 31.73
CA VAL A 74 2.55 -16.03 30.77
C VAL A 74 2.87 -14.74 31.54
N LEU A 75 3.89 -14.01 31.10
CA LEU A 75 4.28 -12.74 31.73
C LEU A 75 3.35 -11.59 31.31
N GLU A 76 2.86 -11.66 30.08
CA GLU A 76 1.99 -10.69 29.41
C GLU A 76 0.51 -11.13 29.51
N ASP A 77 -0.40 -10.17 29.49
CA ASP A 77 -1.86 -10.41 29.46
C ASP A 77 -2.32 -10.73 28.02
N VAL A 78 -3.55 -11.24 27.83
CA VAL A 78 -4.07 -11.66 26.50
C VAL A 78 -4.07 -10.52 25.45
N THR A 79 -4.11 -9.27 25.88
CA THR A 79 -4.08 -8.07 25.02
C THR A 79 -2.69 -7.65 24.55
N ASP A 80 -1.64 -8.04 25.27
CA ASP A 80 -0.26 -7.60 25.04
C ASP A 80 0.55 -8.66 24.28
#